data_AF-A0A562CBI5-F1
#
_entry.id   AF-A0A562CBI5-F1
#
_cell.length_a   1.000
_cell.length_b   1.000
_cell.length_c   1.000
_cell.angle_alpha   90.00
_cell.angle_beta   90.00
_cell.angle_gamma   90.00
#
_symmetry.space_group_name_H-M   'P 1'
#
loop_
_entity.id
_entity.type
_entity.pdbx_description
1 polymer ?
#
loop_
_entity_poly.entity_id
_entity_poly.type
_entity_poly.pdbx_seq_one_letter_code
_entity_poly.pdbx_strand_id
1 'polypeptide(L)'
;MLETLPFLWLLAIVFGLALLALGLALAGLKRIWDTGERGASAAVWGLIIAACVLAPFAISAVRIVLYPNINDISTDLADPPELTVASSRAGPGINPVEPISEEAARLQSESYPDVAGRRYEYTRDRIIEVVDNLVAARGWRVLRRSGGITPDTPVTIEVEAKSFLLGFPADVAIRISEDENAAHVDMRSASRYGTHDFGDNAKRIRRFLADLDAQVAALVSR
;
A
#
# COMPACT_ATOMS: atom_id res chain seq x y z
N MET A 1 18.23 2.00 4.47
CA MET A 1 17.09 1.72 3.56
C MET A 1 17.68 1.61 2.17
N LEU A 2 17.37 0.56 1.41
CA LEU A 2 17.73 0.52 -0.02
C LEU A 2 17.03 1.69 -0.71
N GLU A 3 17.76 2.41 -1.56
CA GLU A 3 17.12 3.39 -2.45
C GLU A 3 16.18 2.64 -3.40
N THR A 4 14.96 3.13 -3.53
CA THR A 4 13.89 2.44 -4.26
C THR A 4 14.21 2.28 -5.75
N LEU A 5 14.95 3.24 -6.33
CA LEU A 5 15.33 3.21 -7.75
C LEU A 5 16.32 2.07 -8.09
N PRO A 6 17.46 1.90 -7.39
CA PRO A 6 18.29 0.71 -7.52
C PRO A 6 17.54 -0.60 -7.30
N PHE A 7 16.57 -0.61 -6.38
CA PHE A 7 15.76 -1.79 -6.14
C PHE A 7 14.87 -2.16 -7.33
N LEU A 8 14.30 -1.18 -8.06
CA LEU A 8 13.55 -1.45 -9.29
C LEU A 8 14.45 -2.04 -10.40
N TRP A 9 15.69 -1.56 -10.53
CA TRP A 9 16.65 -2.16 -11.46
C TRP A 9 17.00 -3.60 -11.10
N LEU A 10 17.20 -3.88 -9.81
CA LEU A 10 17.42 -5.24 -9.33
C LEU A 10 16.23 -6.15 -9.69
N LEU A 11 14.99 -5.69 -9.49
CA LEU A 11 13.79 -6.43 -9.87
C LEU A 11 13.74 -6.69 -11.38
N ALA A 12 14.09 -5.70 -12.22
CA ALA A 12 14.12 -5.86 -13.68
C ALA A 12 15.17 -6.91 -14.13
N ILE A 13 16.36 -6.90 -13.52
CA ILE A 13 17.41 -7.88 -13.80
C ILE A 13 16.96 -9.29 -13.36
N VAL A 14 16.40 -9.42 -12.16
CA VAL A 14 15.87 -10.69 -11.65
C VAL A 14 14.80 -11.24 -12.58
N PHE A 15 13.88 -10.39 -13.06
CA PHE A 15 12.86 -10.77 -14.02
C PHE A 15 13.46 -11.26 -15.35
N GLY A 16 14.42 -10.53 -15.91
CA GLY A 16 15.09 -10.90 -17.16
C GLY A 16 15.84 -12.23 -17.06
N LEU A 17 16.56 -12.44 -15.95
CA LEU A 17 17.27 -13.71 -15.69
C LEU A 17 16.29 -14.87 -15.51
N ALA A 18 15.16 -14.65 -14.84
CA ALA A 18 14.13 -15.67 -14.66
C ALA A 18 13.45 -16.05 -16.00
N LEU A 19 13.20 -15.09 -16.88
CA LEU A 19 12.70 -15.36 -18.24
C LEU A 19 13.72 -16.14 -19.07
N LEU A 20 15.01 -15.79 -18.98
CA LEU A 20 16.07 -16.53 -19.67
C LEU A 20 16.16 -17.98 -19.14
N ALA A 21 16.13 -18.16 -17.82
CA ALA A 21 16.13 -19.49 -17.20
C ALA A 21 14.92 -20.32 -17.63
N LEU A 22 13.73 -19.71 -17.69
CA LEU A 22 12.52 -20.34 -18.20
C LEU A 22 12.70 -20.79 -19.66
N GLY A 23 13.22 -19.91 -20.53
CA GLY A 23 13.47 -20.23 -21.94
C GLY A 23 14.45 -21.38 -22.13
N LEU A 24 15.55 -21.39 -21.36
CA LEU A 24 16.54 -22.48 -21.39
C LEU A 24 15.96 -23.80 -20.87
N ALA A 25 15.15 -23.77 -19.81
CA ALA A 25 14.48 -24.96 -19.28
C ALA A 25 13.51 -25.56 -20.31
N LEU A 26 12.72 -24.73 -20.99
CA LEU A 26 11.81 -25.15 -22.05
C LEU A 26 12.56 -25.72 -23.26
N ALA A 27 13.65 -25.07 -23.68
CA ALA A 27 14.50 -25.56 -24.76
C ALA A 27 15.14 -26.92 -24.41
N GLY A 28 15.59 -27.08 -23.16
CA GLY A 28 16.11 -28.34 -22.65
C GLY A 28 15.07 -29.46 -22.64
N LEU A 29 13.85 -29.17 -22.18
CA LEU A 29 12.71 -30.11 -22.24
C LEU A 29 12.40 -30.54 -23.67
N LYS A 30 12.37 -29.58 -24.61
CA LYS A 30 12.16 -29.87 -26.02
C LYS A 30 13.26 -30.78 -26.58
N ARG A 31 14.53 -30.48 -26.30
CA ARG A 31 15.65 -31.31 -26.76
C ARG A 31 15.54 -32.73 -26.24
N ILE A 32 15.25 -32.90 -24.96
CA ILE A 32 15.06 -34.22 -24.34
C ILE A 32 13.91 -34.99 -24.99
N TRP A 33 12.81 -34.31 -25.33
CA TRP A 33 11.70 -34.92 -26.06
C TRP A 33 12.10 -35.40 -27.46
N ASP A 34 12.92 -34.62 -28.17
CA ASP A 34 13.37 -34.94 -29.53
C ASP A 34 14.48 -36.02 -29.54
N THR A 35 15.42 -36.02 -28.59
CA THR A 35 16.63 -36.88 -28.62
C THR A 35 16.65 -38.01 -27.58
N GLY A 36 15.72 -38.03 -26.62
CA GLY A 36 15.65 -39.07 -25.57
C GLY A 36 16.78 -39.00 -24.53
N GLU A 37 17.45 -37.86 -24.40
CA GLU A 37 18.58 -37.67 -23.49
C GLU A 37 18.18 -37.72 -22.00
N ARG A 38 19.14 -38.08 -21.13
CA ARG A 38 18.97 -38.00 -19.66
C ARG A 38 19.07 -36.55 -19.20
N GLY A 39 18.23 -36.14 -18.23
CA GLY A 39 18.30 -34.79 -17.64
C GLY A 39 16.97 -34.08 -17.38
N ALA A 40 15.83 -34.77 -17.60
CA ALA A 40 14.50 -34.17 -17.43
C ALA A 40 14.28 -33.55 -16.04
N SER A 41 14.83 -34.16 -14.98
CA SER A 41 14.71 -33.66 -13.61
C SER A 41 15.33 -32.27 -13.43
N ALA A 42 16.49 -31.99 -14.02
CA ALA A 42 17.16 -30.70 -13.90
C ALA A 42 16.36 -29.59 -14.61
N ALA A 43 15.81 -29.90 -15.79
CA ALA A 43 15.00 -28.97 -16.54
C ALA A 43 13.63 -28.71 -15.88
N VAL A 44 13.01 -29.73 -15.26
CA VAL A 44 11.80 -29.56 -14.43
C VAL A 44 12.07 -28.68 -13.21
N TRP A 45 13.18 -28.89 -12.50
CA TRP A 45 13.55 -28.02 -11.38
C TRP A 45 13.82 -26.57 -11.82
N GLY A 46 14.48 -26.38 -12.97
CA GLY A 46 14.66 -25.06 -13.58
C GLY A 46 13.32 -24.37 -13.86
N LEU A 47 12.34 -25.10 -14.39
CA LEU A 47 10.98 -24.60 -14.63
C LEU A 47 10.28 -24.20 -13.34
N ILE A 48 10.34 -25.03 -12.29
CA ILE A 48 9.72 -24.74 -10.99
C ILE A 48 10.33 -23.49 -10.37
N ILE A 49 11.66 -23.39 -10.33
CA ILE A 49 12.36 -22.23 -9.75
C ILE A 49 12.03 -20.97 -10.55
N ALA A 50 12.08 -21.04 -11.90
CA ALA A 50 11.72 -19.90 -12.74
C ALA A 50 10.26 -19.46 -12.51
N ALA A 51 9.33 -20.41 -12.41
CA ALA A 51 7.93 -20.12 -12.11
C ALA A 51 7.76 -19.46 -10.73
N CYS A 52 8.44 -19.95 -9.70
CA CYS A 52 8.41 -19.33 -8.36
C CYS A 52 8.96 -17.89 -8.38
N VAL A 53 10.04 -17.64 -9.11
CA VAL A 53 10.63 -16.30 -9.23
C VAL A 53 9.73 -15.36 -10.05
N LEU A 54 9.07 -15.88 -11.10
CA LEU A 54 8.17 -15.10 -11.97
C LEU A 54 6.78 -14.85 -11.34
N ALA A 55 6.35 -15.66 -10.38
CA ALA A 55 5.06 -15.54 -9.71
C ALA A 55 4.72 -14.12 -9.20
N PRO A 56 5.58 -13.42 -8.42
CA PRO A 56 5.29 -12.05 -7.98
C PRO A 56 5.16 -11.05 -9.14
N PHE A 57 5.87 -11.26 -10.25
CA PHE A 57 5.75 -10.41 -11.44
C PHE A 57 4.43 -10.67 -12.17
N ALA A 58 4.04 -11.94 -12.33
CA ALA A 58 2.76 -12.31 -12.90
C ALA A 58 1.58 -11.77 -12.07
N ILE A 59 1.65 -11.89 -10.74
CA ILE A 59 0.65 -11.30 -9.84
C ILE A 59 0.58 -9.79 -10.01
N SER A 60 1.73 -9.10 -10.07
CA SER A 60 1.78 -7.65 -10.28
C SER A 60 1.18 -7.25 -11.64
N ALA A 61 1.46 -8.02 -12.71
CA ALA A 61 0.89 -7.79 -14.03
C ALA A 61 -0.64 -7.94 -14.04
N VAL A 62 -1.18 -8.96 -13.37
CA VAL A 62 -2.63 -9.11 -13.19
C VAL A 62 -3.20 -7.91 -12.43
N ARG A 63 -2.54 -7.45 -11.36
CA ARG A 63 -2.99 -6.29 -10.58
C ARG A 63 -2.98 -4.97 -11.34
N ILE A 64 -2.08 -4.78 -12.31
CA ILE A 64 -2.09 -3.60 -13.19
C ILE A 64 -3.38 -3.55 -14.03
N VAL A 65 -3.91 -4.70 -14.41
CA VAL A 65 -5.14 -4.79 -15.22
C VAL A 65 -6.39 -4.67 -14.34
N LEU A 66 -6.35 -5.22 -13.13
CA LEU A 66 -7.53 -5.31 -12.25
C LEU A 66 -7.80 -4.06 -11.41
N TYR A 67 -6.79 -3.22 -11.16
CA TYR A 67 -6.92 -2.03 -10.32
C TYR A 67 -6.74 -0.75 -11.14
N PRO A 68 -7.38 0.36 -10.75
CA PRO A 68 -7.19 1.65 -11.41
C PRO A 68 -5.76 2.15 -11.28
N ASN A 69 -5.29 2.87 -12.31
CA ASN A 69 -3.99 3.53 -12.33
C ASN A 69 -3.99 4.83 -11.51
N ILE A 70 -4.16 4.67 -10.20
CA ILE A 70 -4.10 5.73 -9.20
C ILE A 70 -3.18 5.28 -8.05
N ASN A 71 -2.58 6.25 -7.36
CA ASN A 71 -1.57 6.01 -6.33
C ASN A 71 -1.81 6.79 -5.04
N ASP A 72 -2.90 7.55 -4.96
CA ASP A 72 -3.30 8.35 -3.81
C ASP A 72 -4.78 8.11 -3.57
N ILE A 73 -5.10 7.60 -2.38
CA ILE A 73 -6.46 7.23 -1.99
C ILE A 73 -6.79 7.92 -0.68
N SER A 74 -7.93 8.59 -0.61
CA SER A 74 -8.42 9.27 0.60
C SER A 74 -9.83 8.84 0.95
N THR A 75 -10.15 8.69 2.23
CA THR A 75 -11.53 8.45 2.69
C THR A 75 -12.43 9.68 2.55
N ASP A 76 -11.84 10.86 2.54
CA ASP A 76 -12.49 12.14 2.27
C ASP A 76 -11.86 12.74 1.01
N LEU A 77 -12.61 12.76 -0.10
CA LEU A 77 -12.14 13.30 -1.38
C LEU A 77 -12.34 14.82 -1.47
N ALA A 78 -13.20 15.40 -0.64
CA ALA A 78 -13.48 16.84 -0.65
C ALA A 78 -12.45 17.60 0.19
N ASP A 79 -12.08 17.05 1.34
CA ASP A 79 -11.06 17.57 2.24
C ASP A 79 -10.11 16.45 2.70
N PRO A 80 -9.20 15.99 1.83
CA PRO A 80 -8.34 14.85 2.13
C PRO A 80 -7.34 15.15 3.26
N PRO A 81 -7.10 14.21 4.20
CA PRO A 81 -6.08 14.37 5.23
C PRO A 81 -4.72 14.81 4.67
N GLU A 82 -4.15 15.86 5.26
CA GLU A 82 -2.91 16.45 4.78
C GLU A 82 -1.69 15.55 5.04
N LEU A 83 -0.81 15.50 4.04
CA LEU A 83 0.44 14.76 4.04
C LEU A 83 1.63 15.73 4.02
N THR A 84 1.71 16.62 5.00
CA THR A 84 2.66 17.74 5.02
C THR A 84 4.12 17.32 4.95
N VAL A 85 4.49 16.21 5.61
CA VAL A 85 5.85 15.68 5.56
C VAL A 85 6.19 15.18 4.16
N ALA A 86 5.25 14.50 3.50
CA ALA A 86 5.45 13.99 2.16
C ALA A 86 5.45 15.13 1.12
N SER A 87 4.58 16.13 1.25
CA SER A 87 4.59 17.33 0.38
C SER A 87 5.89 18.12 0.45
N SER A 88 6.56 18.14 1.62
CA SER A 88 7.86 18.79 1.78
C SER A 88 9.03 17.98 1.20
N ARG A 89 8.81 16.72 0.82
CA ARG A 89 9.85 15.82 0.34
C ARG A 89 10.03 15.95 -1.17
N ALA A 90 11.19 16.42 -1.59
CA ALA A 90 11.60 16.42 -2.99
C ALA A 90 12.70 15.38 -3.23
N GLY A 91 12.66 14.73 -4.40
CA GLY A 91 13.72 13.85 -4.84
C GLY A 91 13.43 13.16 -6.16
N PRO A 92 14.46 12.64 -6.87
CA PRO A 92 14.27 11.95 -8.13
C PRO A 92 13.31 10.75 -7.99
N GLY A 93 12.27 10.72 -8.83
CA GLY A 93 11.28 9.64 -8.88
C GLY A 93 10.30 9.59 -7.71
N ILE A 94 10.40 10.50 -6.73
CA ILE A 94 9.40 10.64 -5.67
C ILE A 94 8.16 11.32 -6.25
N ASN A 95 6.99 10.71 -6.06
CA ASN A 95 5.72 11.30 -6.46
C ASN A 95 5.46 12.57 -5.65
N PRO A 96 5.04 13.68 -6.28
CA PRO A 96 4.61 14.85 -5.55
C PRO A 96 3.28 14.57 -4.84
N VAL A 97 3.08 15.18 -3.67
CA VAL A 97 1.80 15.15 -2.96
C VAL A 97 1.07 16.45 -3.26
N GLU A 98 0.13 16.35 -4.19
CA GLU A 98 -0.71 17.44 -4.69
C GLU A 98 -2.17 17.24 -4.27
N PRO A 99 -3.05 18.24 -4.44
CA PRO A 99 -4.49 18.02 -4.36
C PRO A 99 -4.92 16.88 -5.29
N ILE A 100 -5.84 16.03 -4.82
CA ILE A 100 -6.35 14.91 -5.61
C ILE A 100 -7.09 15.48 -6.82
N SER A 101 -6.66 15.09 -8.03
CA SER A 101 -7.28 15.57 -9.26
C SER A 101 -8.71 15.05 -9.41
N GLU A 102 -9.57 15.78 -10.12
CA GLU A 102 -10.95 15.35 -10.38
C GLU A 102 -11.01 13.98 -11.08
N GLU A 103 -10.04 13.69 -11.96
CA GLU A 103 -9.92 12.39 -12.62
C GLU A 103 -9.60 11.28 -11.61
N ALA A 104 -8.62 11.48 -10.72
CA ALA A 104 -8.27 10.51 -9.70
C ALA A 104 -9.43 10.30 -8.71
N ALA A 105 -10.10 11.37 -8.30
CA ALA A 105 -11.28 11.31 -7.44
C ALA A 105 -12.44 10.52 -8.08
N ARG A 106 -12.70 10.74 -9.38
CA ARG A 106 -13.70 9.98 -10.15
C ARG A 106 -13.33 8.50 -10.23
N LEU A 107 -12.10 8.19 -10.63
CA LEU A 107 -11.62 6.80 -10.73
C LEU A 107 -11.68 6.08 -9.38
N GLN A 108 -11.32 6.76 -8.29
CA GLN A 108 -11.46 6.22 -6.94
C GLN A 108 -12.93 5.96 -6.60
N SER A 109 -13.83 6.92 -6.86
CA SER A 109 -15.24 6.77 -6.53
C SER A 109 -15.91 5.62 -7.29
N GLU A 110 -15.53 5.39 -8.54
CA GLU A 110 -16.00 4.27 -9.36
C GLU A 110 -15.43 2.93 -8.89
N SER A 111 -14.14 2.89 -8.54
CA SER A 111 -13.43 1.63 -8.25
C SER A 111 -13.53 1.21 -6.77
N TYR A 112 -13.64 2.18 -5.87
CA TYR A 112 -13.53 2.01 -4.42
C TYR A 112 -14.59 2.84 -3.64
N PRO A 113 -15.89 2.70 -3.96
CA PRO A 113 -16.96 3.48 -3.31
C PRO A 113 -17.10 3.20 -1.80
N ASP A 114 -16.52 2.10 -1.31
CA ASP A 114 -16.55 1.67 0.08
C ASP A 114 -15.41 2.25 0.94
N VAL A 115 -14.43 2.94 0.34
CA VAL A 115 -13.32 3.57 1.05
C VAL A 115 -13.78 4.92 1.59
N ALA A 116 -14.35 4.89 2.79
CA ALA A 116 -14.88 6.04 3.50
C ALA A 116 -14.43 6.06 4.97
N GLY A 117 -14.55 7.22 5.61
CA GLY A 117 -14.18 7.44 7.01
C GLY A 117 -15.02 6.61 7.98
N ARG A 118 -14.68 6.70 9.27
CA ARG A 118 -15.40 6.00 10.34
C ARG A 118 -15.74 6.96 11.47
N ARG A 119 -16.99 6.94 11.90
CA ARG A 119 -17.48 7.65 13.10
C ARG A 119 -17.56 6.65 14.26
N TYR A 120 -17.03 7.05 15.40
CA TYR A 120 -17.02 6.24 16.62
C TYR A 120 -17.62 7.03 17.78
N GLU A 121 -18.54 6.41 18.53
CA GLU A 121 -19.20 7.00 19.71
C GLU A 121 -18.27 7.04 20.93
N TYR A 122 -17.07 7.57 20.75
CA TYR A 122 -16.03 7.74 21.75
C TYR A 122 -15.35 9.10 21.60
N THR A 123 -14.72 9.56 22.68
CA THR A 123 -13.94 10.80 22.65
C THR A 123 -12.76 10.68 21.69
N ARG A 124 -12.38 11.81 21.09
CA ARG A 124 -11.21 11.93 20.21
C ARG A 124 -9.96 11.33 20.85
N ASP A 125 -9.71 11.65 22.12
CA ASP A 125 -8.53 11.19 22.85
C ASP A 125 -8.49 9.67 23.02
N ARG A 126 -9.65 9.03 23.22
CA ARG A 126 -9.72 7.57 23.31
C ARG A 126 -9.42 6.91 21.96
N ILE A 127 -9.92 7.48 20.86
CA ILE A 127 -9.63 6.98 19.51
C ILE A 127 -8.16 7.21 19.13
N ILE A 128 -7.56 8.34 19.52
CA ILE A 128 -6.12 8.60 19.36
C ILE A 128 -5.30 7.48 20.01
N GLU A 129 -5.64 7.05 21.23
CA GLU A 129 -4.93 5.97 21.93
C GLU A 129 -5.01 4.63 21.16
N VAL A 130 -6.20 4.29 20.65
CA VAL A 130 -6.39 3.07 19.85
C VAL A 130 -5.62 3.14 18.52
N VAL A 131 -5.66 4.29 17.85
CA VAL A 131 -4.90 4.54 16.62
C VAL A 131 -3.40 4.42 16.86
N ASP A 132 -2.87 4.99 17.94
CA ASP A 132 -1.45 4.89 18.28
C ASP A 132 -1.03 3.44 18.53
N ASN A 133 -1.86 2.67 19.23
CA ASN A 133 -1.63 1.25 19.45
C ASN A 133 -1.62 0.45 18.14
N LEU A 134 -2.54 0.76 17.20
CA LEU A 134 -2.58 0.13 15.87
C LEU A 134 -1.36 0.48 15.02
N VAL A 135 -0.97 1.75 15.00
CA VAL A 135 0.22 2.24 14.28
C VAL A 135 1.46 1.52 14.80
N ALA A 136 1.61 1.42 16.12
CA ALA A 136 2.72 0.71 16.77
C ALA A 136 2.70 -0.81 16.46
N ALA A 137 1.55 -1.46 16.60
CA ALA A 137 1.40 -2.90 16.33
C ALA A 137 1.70 -3.26 14.87
N ARG A 138 1.44 -2.34 13.93
CA ARG A 138 1.76 -2.47 12.50
C ARG A 138 3.21 -2.13 12.16
N GLY A 139 3.99 -1.64 13.13
CA GLY A 139 5.36 -1.19 12.92
C GLY A 139 5.45 0.01 11.96
N TRP A 140 4.39 0.82 11.86
CA TRP A 140 4.38 2.02 11.03
C TRP A 140 5.18 3.11 11.73
N ARG A 141 6.04 3.79 10.96
CA ARG A 141 6.94 4.80 11.51
C ARG A 141 6.23 6.14 11.55
N VAL A 142 5.99 6.67 12.74
CA VAL A 142 5.43 8.02 12.90
C VAL A 142 6.43 9.06 12.37
N LEU A 143 5.95 9.91 11.46
CA LEU A 143 6.71 10.98 10.84
C LEU A 143 6.41 12.32 11.51
N ARG A 144 5.13 12.59 11.77
CA ARG A 144 4.66 13.84 12.36
C ARG A 144 3.32 13.64 13.05
N ARG A 145 3.09 14.42 14.09
CA ARG A 145 1.76 14.66 14.66
C ARG A 145 1.50 16.17 14.63
N SER A 146 0.34 16.57 14.13
CA SER A 146 -0.07 17.97 14.02
C SER A 146 -1.51 18.16 14.48
N GLY A 147 -1.86 19.40 14.82
CA GLY A 147 -3.19 19.77 15.30
C GLY A 147 -3.42 19.43 16.78
N GLY A 148 -4.69 19.32 17.18
CA GLY A 148 -5.08 19.04 18.56
C GLY A 148 -4.76 20.11 19.59
N ILE A 149 -4.39 21.32 19.17
CA ILE A 149 -4.06 22.44 20.07
C ILE A 149 -5.31 22.87 20.86
N THR A 150 -6.47 22.85 20.20
CA THR A 150 -7.79 23.03 20.81
C THR A 150 -8.62 21.76 20.62
N PRO A 151 -9.70 21.56 21.42
CA PRO A 151 -10.65 20.47 21.20
C PRO A 151 -11.18 20.45 19.76
N ASP A 152 -11.51 21.62 19.21
CA ASP A 152 -12.10 21.77 17.87
C ASP A 152 -11.11 21.56 16.71
N THR A 153 -9.79 21.54 16.98
CA THR A 153 -8.80 21.32 15.92
C THR A 153 -8.56 19.81 15.73
N PRO A 154 -8.68 19.26 14.52
CA PRO A 154 -8.40 17.84 14.29
C PRO A 154 -6.94 17.50 14.62
N VAL A 155 -6.69 16.24 14.98
CA VAL A 155 -5.34 15.69 15.13
C VAL A 155 -5.01 14.89 13.88
N THR A 156 -3.89 15.21 13.22
CA THR A 156 -3.39 14.43 12.09
C THR A 156 -2.08 13.74 12.47
N ILE A 157 -2.03 12.43 12.23
CA ILE A 157 -0.86 11.58 12.46
C ILE A 157 -0.37 11.13 11.09
N GLU A 158 0.81 11.63 10.71
CA GLU A 158 1.47 11.21 9.48
C GLU A 158 2.46 10.08 9.80
N VAL A 159 2.37 8.99 9.04
CA VAL A 159 3.17 7.78 9.22
C VAL A 159 3.71 7.28 7.88
N GLU A 160 4.84 6.59 7.93
CA GLU A 160 5.34 5.81 6.81
C GLU A 160 4.92 4.35 6.98
N ALA A 161 4.11 3.88 6.05
CA ALA A 161 3.74 2.48 5.89
C ALA A 161 4.60 1.82 4.80
N LYS A 162 4.59 0.49 4.76
CA LYS A 162 5.27 -0.30 3.72
C LYS A 162 4.30 -1.27 3.05
N SER A 163 4.52 -1.55 1.77
CA SER A 163 3.85 -2.66 1.09
C SER A 163 4.33 -4.00 1.66
N PHE A 164 3.45 -5.00 1.70
CA PHE A 164 3.72 -6.26 2.41
C PHE A 164 4.86 -7.07 1.77
N LEU A 165 4.90 -7.15 0.43
CA LEU A 165 5.82 -8.04 -0.27
C LEU A 165 7.17 -7.37 -0.57
N LEU A 166 7.14 -6.16 -1.14
CA LEU A 166 8.33 -5.48 -1.66
C LEU A 166 8.81 -4.35 -0.75
N GLY A 167 8.07 -4.04 0.32
CA GLY A 167 8.46 -3.00 1.27
C GLY A 167 8.43 -1.58 0.71
N PHE A 168 7.69 -1.35 -0.39
CA PHE A 168 7.58 -0.02 -0.99
C PHE A 168 6.96 0.96 0.00
N PRO A 169 7.58 2.13 0.22
CA PRO A 169 7.07 3.10 1.17
C PRO A 169 5.80 3.78 0.63
N ALA A 170 4.84 3.97 1.53
CA ALA A 170 3.67 4.79 1.33
C ALA A 170 3.58 5.80 2.49
N ASP A 171 3.24 7.03 2.17
CA ASP A 171 2.99 8.09 3.15
C ASP A 171 1.49 8.07 3.48
N VAL A 172 1.17 7.95 4.76
CA VAL A 172 -0.21 7.78 5.25
C VAL A 172 -0.51 8.87 6.27
N ALA A 173 -1.64 9.54 6.11
CA ALA A 173 -2.18 10.48 7.08
C ALA A 173 -3.44 9.88 7.72
N ILE A 174 -3.54 9.96 9.04
CA ILE A 174 -4.72 9.57 9.81
C ILE A 174 -5.20 10.84 10.52
N ARG A 175 -6.35 11.38 10.10
CA ARG A 175 -6.97 12.57 10.68
C ARG A 175 -8.09 12.14 11.61
N ILE A 176 -8.09 12.69 12.82
CA ILE A 176 -9.07 12.40 13.86
C ILE A 176 -9.67 13.74 14.29
N SER A 177 -10.94 13.97 13.95
CA SER A 177 -11.72 15.14 14.36
C SER A 177 -12.73 14.76 15.44
N GLU A 178 -13.14 15.76 16.22
CA GLU A 178 -14.26 15.65 17.15
C GLU A 178 -15.54 16.13 16.46
N ASP A 179 -16.63 15.37 16.60
CA ASP A 179 -17.92 15.62 15.98
C ASP A 179 -19.05 15.19 16.95
N GLU A 180 -19.65 16.17 17.62
CA GLU A 180 -20.82 16.00 18.50
C GLU A 180 -20.68 14.85 19.53
N ASN A 181 -19.60 14.84 20.31
CA ASN A 181 -19.22 13.81 21.29
C ASN A 181 -18.80 12.45 20.71
N ALA A 182 -18.58 12.37 19.41
CA ALA A 182 -17.97 11.23 18.74
C ALA A 182 -16.68 11.68 18.04
N ALA A 183 -15.87 10.72 17.66
CA ALA A 183 -14.68 10.98 16.86
C ALA A 183 -14.91 10.49 15.42
N HIS A 184 -14.50 11.30 14.45
CA HIS A 184 -14.44 10.89 13.05
C HIS A 184 -12.99 10.63 12.65
N VAL A 185 -12.75 9.50 11.99
CA VAL A 185 -11.43 9.07 11.53
C VAL A 185 -11.42 9.00 10.01
N ASP A 186 -10.58 9.85 9.42
CA ASP A 186 -10.25 9.85 8.01
C ASP A 186 -8.82 9.37 7.78
N MET A 187 -8.59 8.80 6.61
CA MET A 187 -7.29 8.33 6.18
C MET A 187 -6.98 8.74 4.74
N ARG A 188 -5.74 9.13 4.50
CA ARG A 188 -5.14 9.22 3.16
C ARG A 188 -3.93 8.32 3.08
N SER A 189 -3.76 7.57 2.00
CA SER A 189 -2.62 6.71 1.76
C SER A 189 -2.10 6.94 0.34
N ALA A 190 -0.89 7.49 0.23
CA ALA A 190 -0.25 7.84 -1.03
C ALA A 190 1.05 7.05 -1.22
N SER A 191 1.20 6.40 -2.38
CA SER A 191 2.42 5.68 -2.73
C SER A 191 3.52 6.68 -3.09
N ARG A 192 4.71 6.48 -2.52
CA ARG A 192 5.84 7.41 -2.74
C ARG A 192 6.43 7.32 -4.15
N TYR A 193 6.24 6.21 -4.85
CA TYR A 193 6.81 5.96 -6.18
C TYR A 193 5.77 5.34 -7.11
N GLY A 194 5.82 5.72 -8.38
CA GLY A 194 5.01 5.14 -9.45
C GLY A 194 3.57 5.68 -9.48
N THR A 195 2.92 5.63 -10.64
CA THR A 195 1.55 6.14 -10.84
C THR A 195 0.47 5.14 -10.39
N HIS A 196 0.85 3.89 -10.16
CA HIS A 196 -0.05 2.78 -9.87
C HIS A 196 0.32 2.13 -8.54
N ASP A 197 -0.63 1.99 -7.61
CA ASP A 197 -0.40 1.37 -6.29
C ASP A 197 -0.73 -0.13 -6.23
N PHE A 198 -1.28 -0.70 -7.31
CA PHE A 198 -1.68 -2.12 -7.40
C PHE A 198 -2.77 -2.49 -6.39
N GLY A 199 -3.61 -1.51 -6.01
CA GLY A 199 -4.70 -1.63 -5.04
C GLY A 199 -4.23 -1.62 -3.58
N ASP A 200 -2.94 -1.38 -3.31
CA ASP A 200 -2.40 -1.48 -1.97
C ASP A 200 -2.89 -0.37 -1.02
N ASN A 201 -3.11 0.87 -1.48
CA ASN A 201 -3.55 1.98 -0.62
C ASN A 201 -5.00 1.79 -0.16
N ALA A 202 -5.92 1.49 -1.09
CA ALA A 202 -7.29 1.16 -0.74
C ALA A 202 -7.37 -0.04 0.21
N LYS A 203 -6.58 -1.09 -0.05
CA LYS A 203 -6.49 -2.27 0.84
C LYS A 203 -5.92 -1.93 2.22
N ARG A 204 -4.96 -1.01 2.29
CA ARG A 204 -4.34 -0.56 3.55
C ARG A 204 -5.35 0.19 4.41
N ILE A 205 -6.07 1.14 3.82
CA ILE A 205 -7.11 1.90 4.51
C ILE A 205 -8.19 0.96 5.04
N ARG A 206 -8.76 0.10 4.19
CA ARG A 206 -9.78 -0.88 4.60
C ARG A 206 -9.33 -1.74 5.78
N ARG A 207 -8.12 -2.30 5.71
CA ARG A 207 -7.59 -3.16 6.78
C ARG A 207 -7.34 -2.39 8.08
N PHE A 208 -6.84 -1.16 7.98
CA PHE A 208 -6.61 -0.34 9.16
C PHE A 208 -7.92 0.01 9.85
N LEU A 209 -8.92 0.49 9.08
CA LEU A 209 -10.23 0.84 9.61
C LEU A 209 -10.96 -0.38 10.17
N ALA A 210 -10.88 -1.55 9.53
CA ALA A 210 -11.47 -2.78 10.05
C ALA A 210 -10.84 -3.22 11.39
N ASP A 211 -9.52 -3.08 11.56
CA ASP A 211 -8.86 -3.37 12.83
C ASP A 211 -9.22 -2.32 13.90
N LEU A 212 -9.41 -1.06 13.50
CA LEU A 212 -9.88 0.01 14.38
C LEU A 212 -11.32 -0.26 14.86
N ASP A 213 -12.22 -0.63 13.94
CA ASP A 213 -13.58 -1.06 14.24
C ASP A 213 -13.57 -2.19 15.29
N ALA A 214 -12.73 -3.21 15.09
CA ALA A 214 -12.61 -4.34 16.02
C ALA A 214 -12.07 -3.93 17.41
N GLN A 215 -11.07 -3.05 17.47
CA GLN A 215 -10.52 -2.60 18.75
C GLN A 215 -11.50 -1.68 19.51
N VAL A 216 -12.19 -0.80 18.80
CA VAL A 216 -13.21 0.07 19.41
C VAL A 216 -14.39 -0.75 19.92
N ALA A 217 -14.86 -1.74 19.16
CA ALA A 217 -15.91 -2.66 19.62
C ALA A 217 -15.49 -3.42 20.90
N ALA A 218 -14.21 -3.80 21.02
CA ALA A 218 -13.70 -4.45 22.22
C ALA A 218 -13.69 -3.53 23.46
N LEU A 219 -13.69 -2.20 23.29
CA LEU A 219 -13.81 -1.25 24.40
C LEU A 219 -15.17 -1.31 25.08
N VAL A 220 -16.24 -1.64 24.34
CA VAL A 220 -17.60 -1.80 24.88
C VAL A 220 -17.70 -3.03 25.79
N SER A 221 -16.88 -4.05 25.53
CA SER A 221 -16.93 -5.35 26.22
C SER A 221 -16.15 -5.43 27.53
N ARG A 222 -15.52 -4.32 27.96
CA ARG A 222 -14.72 -4.22 29.19
C ARG A 222 -15.39 -3.30 30.19
#